data_AF-A0A7W6DX17-F1
#
_entry.id   AF-A0A7W6DX17-F1
#
_cell.length_a   1.000
_cell.length_b   1.000
_cell.length_c   1.000
_cell.angle_alpha   90.00
_cell.angle_beta   90.00
_cell.angle_gamma   90.00
#
_symmetry.space_group_name_H-M   'P 1'
#
loop_
_entity.id
_entity.type
_entity.pdbx_description
1 polymer ?
#
loop_
_entity_poly.entity_id
_entity_poly.type
_entity_poly.pdbx_seq_one_letter_code
_entity_poly.pdbx_strand_id
1 'polypeptide(L)'
;MALAIPIQMAIANRHVAKSDINTENIEALSDGDLQDLILSEWIRAKELDEKLHKMTTVLSVAVAIGGLVSTTMLQSVGGSTAKYVAIGLYLAATSLLVIGIALGFNGLLPKKRYGYGAAYMRNVATGGETARQVMIEAAREFERDNLIRSNETTAAVVSIRNGVLVFALGIGVNLYALATTELDAPQEPPIILVEAAVIARGG
;
A
#
# COMPACT_ATOMS: atom_id res chain seq x y z
N MET A 1 -15.36 -3.65 3.39
CA MET A 1 -13.93 -3.45 3.03
C MET A 1 -13.88 -2.46 1.88
N ALA A 2 -13.33 -1.26 2.08
CA ALA A 2 -13.41 -0.17 1.09
C ALA A 2 -12.34 -0.35 -0.01
N LEU A 3 -12.60 -1.28 -0.93
CA LEU A 3 -11.73 -1.59 -2.07
C LEU A 3 -11.58 -0.42 -3.06
N ALA A 4 -12.51 0.54 -3.04
CA ALA A 4 -12.53 1.69 -3.96
C ALA A 4 -11.63 2.86 -3.53
N ILE A 5 -11.05 2.85 -2.32
CA ILE A 5 -10.27 3.99 -1.81
C ILE A 5 -9.12 4.40 -2.74
N PRO A 6 -8.32 3.50 -3.32
CA PRO A 6 -7.22 3.92 -4.21
C PRO A 6 -7.71 4.66 -5.45
N ILE A 7 -8.87 4.24 -6.00
CA ILE A 7 -9.51 4.87 -7.16
C ILE A 7 -10.06 6.24 -6.75
N GLN A 8 -10.74 6.33 -5.60
CA GLN A 8 -11.26 7.59 -5.07
C GLN A 8 -10.14 8.60 -4.81
N MET A 9 -9.00 8.16 -4.26
CA MET A 9 -7.83 9.00 -4.04
C MET A 9 -7.18 9.46 -5.35
N ALA A 10 -7.15 8.61 -6.38
CA ALA A 10 -6.68 9.00 -7.70
C ALA A 10 -7.59 10.05 -8.36
N ILE A 11 -8.91 9.92 -8.19
CA ILE A 11 -9.89 10.92 -8.65
C ILE A 11 -9.73 12.22 -7.85
N ALA A 12 -9.60 12.13 -6.54
CA ALA A 12 -9.36 13.29 -5.66
C ALA A 12 -8.08 14.03 -6.06
N ASN A 13 -6.99 13.32 -6.37
CA ASN A 13 -5.75 13.94 -6.83
C ASN A 13 -5.90 14.65 -8.17
N ARG A 14 -6.70 14.10 -9.11
CA ARG A 14 -7.02 14.81 -10.36
C ARG A 14 -7.83 16.08 -10.10
N HIS A 15 -8.68 16.08 -9.08
CA HIS A 15 -9.43 17.27 -8.68
C HIS A 15 -8.52 18.30 -8.02
N VAL A 16 -7.73 17.91 -7.02
CA VAL A 16 -6.74 18.77 -6.33
C VAL A 16 -5.71 19.35 -7.30
N ALA A 17 -5.31 18.58 -8.32
CA ALA A 17 -4.39 19.06 -9.34
C ALA A 17 -5.00 20.09 -10.31
N LYS A 18 -6.33 20.21 -10.36
CA LYS A 18 -7.06 21.13 -11.24
C LYS A 18 -7.78 22.24 -10.47
N SER A 19 -8.03 22.07 -9.19
CA SER A 19 -8.64 23.06 -8.33
C SER A 19 -7.58 24.06 -7.86
N ASP A 20 -7.91 25.35 -7.92
CA ASP A 20 -7.28 26.32 -7.04
C ASP A 20 -7.67 25.94 -5.61
N ILE A 21 -6.68 25.52 -4.82
CA ILE A 21 -6.87 25.33 -3.38
C ILE A 21 -7.37 26.63 -2.81
N ASN A 22 -8.33 26.55 -1.89
CA ASN A 22 -9.07 27.68 -1.36
C ASN A 22 -8.14 28.83 -0.92
N THR A 23 -7.85 29.73 -1.87
CA THR A 23 -6.83 30.77 -1.77
C THR A 23 -7.28 31.90 -0.86
N GLU A 24 -8.59 32.09 -0.75
CA GLU A 24 -9.22 33.13 0.08
C GLU A 24 -8.78 33.05 1.56
N ASN A 25 -8.50 31.84 2.07
CA ASN A 25 -8.03 31.67 3.44
C ASN A 25 -6.53 31.95 3.62
N ILE A 26 -5.71 31.72 2.60
CA ILE A 26 -4.25 31.91 2.67
C ILE A 26 -3.91 33.40 2.50
N GLU A 27 -4.61 34.08 1.60
CA GLU A 27 -4.40 35.51 1.33
C GLU A 27 -4.74 36.41 2.54
N ALA A 28 -5.62 35.94 3.42
CA ALA A 28 -6.02 36.63 4.65
C ALA A 28 -5.02 36.49 5.81
N LEU A 29 -4.03 35.60 5.72
CA LEU A 29 -3.06 35.34 6.79
C LEU A 29 -2.05 36.47 6.96
N SER A 30 -1.56 36.68 8.18
CA SER A 30 -0.44 37.60 8.40
C SER A 30 0.87 37.02 7.83
N ASP A 31 1.89 37.86 7.63
CA ASP A 31 3.19 37.39 7.13
C ASP A 31 3.83 36.37 8.10
N GLY A 32 3.62 36.52 9.42
CA GLY A 32 4.07 35.56 10.42
C GLY A 32 3.35 34.21 10.27
N ASP A 33 2.02 34.24 10.16
CA ASP A 33 1.21 33.03 9.98
C ASP A 33 1.54 32.30 8.68
N LEU A 34 1.89 33.03 7.61
CA LEU A 34 2.34 32.45 6.34
C LEU A 34 3.67 31.71 6.50
N GLN A 35 4.63 32.25 7.27
CA GLN A 35 5.89 31.56 7.54
C GLN A 35 5.67 30.30 8.39
N ASP A 36 4.83 30.40 9.42
CA ASP A 36 4.48 29.27 10.27
C ASP A 36 3.74 28.18 9.49
N LEU A 37 2.84 28.56 8.58
CA LEU A 37 2.16 27.64 7.67
C LEU A 37 3.16 26.90 6.78
N ILE A 38 4.06 27.62 6.10
CA ILE A 38 5.09 27.02 5.25
C ILE A 38 5.99 26.06 6.04
N LEU A 39 6.39 26.44 7.26
CA LEU A 39 7.18 25.60 8.14
C LEU A 39 6.41 24.34 8.56
N SER A 40 5.14 24.48 8.92
CA SER A 40 4.27 23.36 9.29
C SER A 40 4.08 22.37 8.14
N GLU A 41 3.87 22.86 6.91
CA GLU A 41 3.77 22.03 5.71
C GLU A 41 5.10 21.37 5.36
N TRP A 42 6.23 22.01 5.68
CA TRP A 42 7.55 21.37 5.54
C TRP A 42 7.73 20.19 6.50
N ILE A 43 7.34 20.36 7.76
CA ILE A 43 7.36 19.29 8.77
C ILE A 43 6.43 18.15 8.34
N ARG A 44 5.20 18.48 7.92
CA ARG A 44 4.21 17.51 7.43
C ARG A 44 4.74 16.71 6.24
N ALA A 45 5.37 17.38 5.27
CA ALA A 45 6.00 16.73 4.13
C ALA A 45 7.05 15.70 4.57
N LYS A 46 7.92 16.07 5.51
CA LYS A 46 8.96 15.17 6.06
C LYS A 46 8.36 13.98 6.79
N GLU A 47 7.33 14.20 7.61
CA GLU A 47 6.65 13.12 8.31
C GLU A 47 5.96 12.12 7.37
N LEU A 48 5.34 12.63 6.29
CA LEU A 48 4.73 11.78 5.26
C LEU A 48 5.80 10.94 4.56
N ASP A 49 6.94 11.54 4.18
CA ASP A 49 8.05 10.83 3.53
C ASP A 49 8.60 9.72 4.45
N GLU A 50 8.79 10.02 5.74
CA GLU A 50 9.30 9.04 6.72
C GLU A 50 8.33 7.88 6.96
N LYS A 51 7.02 8.18 7.10
CA LYS A 51 5.98 7.15 7.22
C LYS A 51 5.95 6.26 5.98
N LEU A 52 5.99 6.86 4.79
CA LEU A 52 5.95 6.15 3.51
C LEU A 52 7.18 5.26 3.32
N HIS A 53 8.37 5.75 3.69
CA HIS A 53 9.61 4.97 3.64
C HIS A 53 9.55 3.75 4.58
N LYS A 54 9.16 3.93 5.84
CA LYS A 54 9.00 2.83 6.81
C LYS A 54 8.02 1.77 6.31
N MET A 55 6.87 2.20 5.77
CA MET A 55 5.87 1.28 5.23
C MET A 55 6.37 0.51 4.01
N THR A 56 7.13 1.16 3.12
CA THR A 56 7.68 0.53 1.91
C THR A 56 8.74 -0.53 2.25
N THR A 57 9.57 -0.27 3.28
CA THR A 57 10.57 -1.24 3.76
C THR A 57 9.90 -2.47 4.37
N VAL A 58 8.94 -2.27 5.28
CA VAL A 58 8.19 -3.38 5.89
C VAL A 58 7.45 -4.20 4.82
N LEU A 59 6.89 -3.52 3.82
CA LEU A 59 6.20 -4.16 2.70
C LEU A 59 7.12 -5.04 1.87
N SER A 60 8.31 -4.57 1.52
CA SER A 60 9.28 -5.35 0.72
C SER A 60 9.60 -6.68 1.40
N VAL A 61 9.74 -6.67 2.73
CA VAL A 61 9.94 -7.89 3.54
C VAL A 61 8.69 -8.77 3.52
N ALA A 62 7.51 -8.21 3.74
CA ALA A 62 6.25 -8.96 3.75
C ALA A 62 5.95 -9.63 2.40
N VAL A 63 6.22 -8.95 1.28
CA VAL A 63 6.05 -9.50 -0.08
C VAL A 63 7.04 -10.61 -0.35
N ALA A 64 8.30 -10.48 0.08
CA ALA A 64 9.29 -11.54 -0.07
C ALA A 64 8.90 -12.80 0.71
N ILE A 65 8.48 -12.66 1.97
CA ILE A 65 8.00 -13.77 2.80
C ILE A 65 6.73 -14.38 2.19
N GLY A 66 5.77 -13.55 1.77
CA GLY A 66 4.54 -14.00 1.14
C GLY A 66 4.78 -14.76 -0.17
N GLY A 67 5.67 -14.27 -1.04
CA GLY A 67 6.03 -14.95 -2.28
C GLY A 67 6.64 -16.34 -2.04
N LEU A 68 7.49 -16.44 -1.02
CA LEU A 68 8.11 -17.71 -0.62
C LEU A 68 7.05 -18.70 -0.10
N VAL A 69 6.20 -18.27 0.84
CA VAL A 69 5.12 -19.10 1.41
C VAL A 69 4.12 -19.54 0.34
N SER A 70 3.70 -18.63 -0.55
CA SER A 70 2.75 -18.93 -1.63
C SER A 70 3.29 -19.97 -2.60
N THR A 71 4.58 -19.89 -2.95
CA THR A 71 5.20 -20.84 -3.89
C THR A 71 5.24 -22.24 -3.28
N THR A 72 5.66 -22.35 -2.02
CA THR A 72 5.68 -23.63 -1.29
C THR A 72 4.27 -24.22 -1.17
N MET A 73 3.27 -23.41 -0.80
CA MET A 73 1.89 -23.89 -0.62
C MET A 73 1.20 -24.27 -1.93
N LEU A 74 1.53 -23.64 -3.06
CA LEU A 74 0.97 -24.03 -4.37
C LEU A 74 1.54 -25.36 -4.88
N GLN A 75 2.75 -25.72 -4.47
CA GLN A 75 3.38 -26.99 -4.80
C GLN A 75 2.81 -28.15 -3.98
N SER A 76 2.39 -27.90 -2.74
CA SER A 76 1.88 -28.94 -1.82
C SER A 76 0.44 -29.40 -2.08
N VAL A 77 -0.32 -28.70 -2.93
CA VAL A 77 -1.74 -29.05 -3.21
C VAL A 77 -1.92 -29.67 -4.58
N GLY A 78 -2.56 -30.83 -4.62
CA GLY A 78 -2.95 -31.55 -5.84
C GLY A 78 -3.98 -30.78 -6.69
N GLY A 79 -4.35 -31.32 -7.85
CA GLY A 79 -5.26 -30.68 -8.81
C GLY A 79 -6.72 -30.61 -8.33
N SER A 80 -7.00 -29.82 -7.29
CA SER A 80 -8.35 -29.57 -6.76
C SER A 80 -8.91 -28.21 -7.18
N THR A 81 -10.23 -28.06 -7.21
CA THR A 81 -10.89 -26.76 -7.48
C THR A 81 -10.43 -25.66 -6.52
N ALA A 82 -10.13 -26.02 -5.27
CA ALA A 82 -9.63 -25.09 -4.25
C ALA A 82 -8.24 -24.52 -4.59
N LYS A 83 -7.40 -25.27 -5.31
CA LYS A 83 -6.11 -24.79 -5.83
C LYS A 83 -6.30 -23.61 -6.80
N TYR A 84 -7.27 -23.71 -7.72
CA TYR A 84 -7.55 -22.63 -8.67
C TYR A 84 -8.11 -21.38 -7.98
N VAL A 85 -8.93 -21.55 -6.93
CA VAL A 85 -9.41 -20.43 -6.10
C VAL A 85 -8.23 -19.76 -5.35
N ALA A 86 -7.34 -20.55 -4.74
CA ALA A 86 -6.16 -20.03 -4.06
C ALA A 86 -5.24 -19.26 -5.02
N ILE A 87 -5.00 -19.78 -6.24
CA ILE A 87 -4.24 -19.08 -7.29
C ILE A 87 -4.89 -17.73 -7.61
N GLY A 88 -6.21 -17.69 -7.81
CA GLY A 88 -6.93 -16.44 -8.07
C GLY A 88 -6.77 -15.41 -6.95
N LEU A 89 -6.84 -15.86 -5.69
CA LEU A 89 -6.61 -15.01 -4.52
C LEU A 89 -5.17 -14.50 -4.45
N TYR A 90 -4.17 -15.35 -4.71
CA TYR A 90 -2.77 -14.93 -4.73
C TYR A 90 -2.46 -13.94 -5.85
N LEU A 91 -3.07 -14.12 -7.03
CA LEU A 91 -2.96 -13.16 -8.12
C LEU A 91 -3.58 -11.81 -7.73
N ALA A 92 -4.80 -11.82 -7.18
CA ALA A 92 -5.47 -10.61 -6.72
C ALA A 92 -4.68 -9.89 -5.61
N ALA A 93 -4.15 -10.64 -4.63
CA ALA A 93 -3.29 -10.12 -3.59
C ALA A 93 -2.02 -9.48 -4.18
N THR A 94 -1.37 -10.16 -5.11
CA THR A 94 -0.16 -9.66 -5.78
C THR A 94 -0.44 -8.40 -6.57
N SER A 95 -1.54 -8.34 -7.33
CA SER A 95 -1.94 -7.13 -8.05
C SER A 95 -2.16 -5.94 -7.11
N LEU A 96 -2.85 -6.14 -5.98
CA LEU A 96 -3.06 -5.09 -4.98
C LEU A 96 -1.75 -4.62 -4.34
N LEU A 97 -0.83 -5.55 -4.05
CA LEU A 97 0.49 -5.25 -3.52
C LEU A 97 1.33 -4.47 -4.53
N VAL A 98 1.37 -4.88 -5.79
CA VAL A 98 2.10 -4.17 -6.87
C VAL A 98 1.54 -2.77 -7.09
N ILE A 99 0.21 -2.61 -7.10
CA ILE A 99 -0.42 -1.28 -7.19
C ILE A 99 -0.04 -0.43 -5.97
N GLY A 100 -0.11 -1.00 -4.77
CA GLY A 100 0.29 -0.30 -3.53
C GLY A 100 1.76 0.13 -3.54
N ILE A 101 2.65 -0.74 -4.04
CA ILE A 101 4.08 -0.45 -4.24
C ILE A 101 4.26 0.69 -5.23
N ALA A 102 3.64 0.60 -6.42
CA ALA A 102 3.77 1.63 -7.45
C ALA A 102 3.29 3.00 -6.95
N LEU A 103 2.16 3.04 -6.24
CA LEU A 103 1.66 4.27 -5.60
C LEU A 103 2.59 4.77 -4.49
N GLY A 104 3.14 3.86 -3.68
CA GLY A 104 4.10 4.20 -2.63
C GLY A 104 5.40 4.78 -3.18
N PHE A 105 5.98 4.17 -4.22
CA PHE A 105 7.17 4.69 -4.88
C PHE A 105 6.92 6.03 -5.59
N ASN A 106 5.76 6.21 -6.21
CA ASN A 106 5.39 7.52 -6.77
C ASN A 106 5.27 8.60 -5.68
N GLY A 107 4.77 8.24 -4.50
CA GLY A 107 4.75 9.14 -3.34
C GLY A 107 6.14 9.46 -2.77
N LEU A 108 7.13 8.56 -2.95
CA LEU A 108 8.53 8.75 -2.55
C LEU A 108 9.37 9.55 -3.57
N LEU A 109 8.85 9.80 -4.78
CA LEU A 109 9.55 10.65 -5.74
C LEU A 109 9.76 12.04 -5.12
N PRO A 110 10.94 12.67 -5.32
CA PRO A 110 11.19 14.02 -4.83
C PRO A 110 10.18 15.00 -5.43
N LYS A 111 9.11 15.29 -4.68
CA LYS A 111 8.16 16.34 -5.04
C LYS A 111 8.77 17.70 -4.73
N LYS A 112 8.31 18.71 -5.46
CA LYS A 112 8.76 20.08 -5.25
C LYS A 112 8.48 20.46 -3.79
N ARG A 113 9.45 21.15 -3.21
CA ARG A 113 9.30 21.81 -1.92
C ARG A 113 9.22 23.30 -2.22
N TYR A 114 8.52 24.04 -1.38
CA TYR A 114 8.28 25.46 -1.58
C TYR A 114 8.69 26.23 -0.32
N GLY A 115 8.86 27.53 -0.46
CA GLY A 115 9.22 28.39 0.68
C GLY A 115 10.64 28.20 1.23
N TYR A 116 11.60 27.76 0.39
CA TYR A 116 12.99 27.56 0.80
C TYR A 116 14.00 27.98 -0.29
N GLY A 117 15.26 28.16 0.09
CA GLY A 117 16.38 28.45 -0.82
C GLY A 117 16.70 29.94 -0.98
N ALA A 118 17.87 30.23 -1.56
CA ALA A 118 18.42 31.58 -1.60
C ALA A 118 17.55 32.59 -2.38
N ALA A 119 16.90 32.16 -3.46
CA ALA A 119 16.00 33.01 -4.23
C ALA A 119 14.74 33.41 -3.44
N TYR A 120 14.13 32.45 -2.75
CA TYR A 120 13.01 32.71 -1.85
C TYR A 120 13.42 33.63 -0.69
N MET A 121 14.52 33.32 -0.01
CA MET A 121 15.04 34.15 1.09
C MET A 121 15.35 35.57 0.66
N ARG A 122 15.91 35.75 -0.55
CA ARG A 122 16.16 37.08 -1.12
C ARG A 122 14.87 37.87 -1.30
N ASN A 123 13.83 37.24 -1.87
CA ASN A 123 12.55 37.90 -2.13
C ASN A 123 11.79 38.21 -0.82
N VAL A 124 11.88 37.34 0.17
CA VAL A 124 11.27 37.59 1.50
C VAL A 124 12.03 38.68 2.26
N ALA A 125 13.37 38.69 2.18
CA ALA A 125 14.20 39.70 2.84
C ALA A 125 14.01 41.12 2.27
N THR A 126 13.64 41.26 1.00
CA THR A 126 13.28 42.57 0.42
C THR A 126 11.98 43.15 1.00
N GLY A 127 11.12 42.33 1.60
CA GLY A 127 9.87 42.75 2.21
C GLY A 127 8.85 43.33 1.22
N GLY A 128 7.73 43.81 1.76
CA GLY A 128 6.65 44.43 1.00
C GLY A 128 5.75 43.44 0.26
N GLU A 129 4.91 43.98 -0.63
CA GLU A 129 3.85 43.22 -1.29
C GLU A 129 4.38 42.05 -2.15
N THR A 130 5.52 42.25 -2.83
CA THR A 130 6.14 41.19 -3.64
C THR A 130 6.63 40.01 -2.78
N ALA A 131 7.15 40.29 -1.58
CA ALA A 131 7.56 39.24 -0.63
C ALA A 131 6.35 38.42 -0.19
N ARG A 132 5.26 39.12 0.15
CA ARG A 132 3.99 38.51 0.56
C ARG A 132 3.39 37.62 -0.53
N GLN A 133 3.37 38.07 -1.78
CA GLN A 133 2.89 37.27 -2.92
C GLN A 133 3.72 35.98 -3.11
N VAL A 134 5.04 36.06 -2.98
CA VAL A 134 5.92 34.88 -3.07
C VAL A 134 5.65 33.90 -1.93
N MET A 135 5.35 34.40 -0.72
CA MET A 135 4.99 33.56 0.43
C MET A 135 3.62 32.88 0.25
N ILE A 136 2.62 33.61 -0.25
CA ILE A 136 1.29 33.06 -0.54
C ILE A 136 1.39 31.96 -1.61
N GLU A 137 2.12 32.23 -2.70
CA GLU A 137 2.32 31.23 -3.76
C GLU A 137 3.01 29.99 -3.22
N ALA A 138 4.08 30.17 -2.44
CA ALA A 138 4.81 29.07 -1.83
C ALA A 138 3.91 28.24 -0.89
N ALA A 139 3.12 28.89 -0.03
CA ALA A 139 2.20 28.20 0.87
C ALA A 139 1.15 27.38 0.10
N ARG A 140 0.55 27.99 -0.93
CA ARG A 140 -0.47 27.36 -1.78
C ARG A 140 0.06 26.14 -2.52
N GLU A 141 1.19 26.29 -3.19
CA GLU A 141 1.81 25.18 -3.92
C GLU A 141 2.26 24.06 -2.96
N PHE A 142 2.73 24.40 -1.77
CA PHE A 142 3.14 23.41 -0.78
C PHE A 142 1.96 22.61 -0.23
N GLU A 143 0.89 23.28 0.19
CA GLU A 143 -0.32 22.64 0.69
C GLU A 143 -0.91 21.69 -0.36
N ARG A 144 -0.91 22.12 -1.64
CA ARG A 144 -1.35 21.30 -2.76
C ARG A 144 -0.59 20.00 -2.89
N ASP A 145 0.72 20.10 -2.98
CA ASP A 145 1.56 18.94 -3.22
C ASP A 145 1.56 18.00 -2.00
N ASN A 146 1.40 18.54 -0.79
CA ASN A 146 1.25 17.75 0.42
C ASN A 146 -0.11 17.04 0.52
N LEU A 147 -1.21 17.67 0.08
CA LEU A 147 -2.51 16.99 -0.05
C LEU A 147 -2.42 15.82 -1.02
N ILE A 148 -1.82 16.03 -2.20
CA ILE A 148 -1.62 14.97 -3.20
C ILE A 148 -0.77 13.84 -2.60
N ARG A 149 0.32 14.18 -1.91
CA ARG A 149 1.22 13.20 -1.26
C ARG A 149 0.49 12.39 -0.17
N SER A 150 -0.35 13.07 0.62
CA SER A 150 -1.17 12.43 1.67
C SER A 150 -2.17 11.43 1.07
N ASN A 151 -2.82 11.80 -0.04
CA ASN A 151 -3.76 10.93 -0.74
C ASN A 151 -3.06 9.72 -1.39
N GLU A 152 -1.91 9.92 -2.03
CA GLU A 152 -1.10 8.82 -2.60
C GLU A 152 -0.64 7.86 -1.52
N THR A 153 -0.16 8.40 -0.39
CA THR A 153 0.23 7.61 0.79
C THR A 153 -0.94 6.78 1.29
N THR A 154 -2.12 7.39 1.45
CA THR A 154 -3.33 6.69 1.90
C THR A 154 -3.75 5.59 0.93
N ALA A 155 -3.74 5.88 -0.38
CA ALA A 155 -4.06 4.92 -1.43
C ALA A 155 -3.10 3.73 -1.43
N ALA A 156 -1.80 3.99 -1.27
CA ALA A 156 -0.77 2.96 -1.16
C ALA A 156 -1.05 2.06 0.06
N VAL A 157 -1.23 2.65 1.24
CA VAL A 157 -1.49 1.92 2.49
C VAL A 157 -2.73 1.02 2.40
N VAL A 158 -3.84 1.54 1.87
CA VAL A 158 -5.06 0.75 1.75
C VAL A 158 -4.92 -0.39 0.75
N SER A 159 -4.25 -0.15 -0.39
CA SER A 159 -3.98 -1.19 -1.39
C SER A 159 -3.14 -2.31 -0.79
N ILE A 160 -2.08 -1.95 -0.05
CA ILE A 160 -1.21 -2.89 0.67
C ILE A 160 -2.01 -3.70 1.69
N ARG A 161 -2.77 -3.04 2.55
CA ARG A 161 -3.56 -3.70 3.60
C ARG A 161 -4.54 -4.71 2.99
N ASN A 162 -5.24 -4.31 1.93
CA ASN A 162 -6.19 -5.20 1.25
C ASN A 162 -5.44 -6.37 0.58
N GLY A 163 -4.28 -6.13 -0.03
CA GLY A 163 -3.43 -7.18 -0.59
C GLY A 163 -3.01 -8.23 0.45
N VAL A 164 -2.56 -7.79 1.63
CA VAL A 164 -2.21 -8.69 2.76
C VAL A 164 -3.41 -9.49 3.25
N LEU A 165 -4.59 -8.86 3.37
CA LEU A 165 -5.81 -9.56 3.78
C LEU A 165 -6.23 -10.63 2.78
N VAL A 166 -6.20 -10.31 1.48
CA VAL A 166 -6.50 -11.29 0.41
C VAL A 166 -5.46 -12.41 0.39
N PHE A 167 -4.19 -12.09 0.67
CA PHE A 167 -3.13 -13.08 0.79
C PHE A 167 -3.38 -14.07 1.94
N ALA A 168 -3.77 -13.57 3.12
CA ALA A 168 -4.14 -14.38 4.26
C ALA A 168 -5.36 -15.28 3.98
N LEU A 169 -6.36 -14.77 3.25
CA LEU A 169 -7.50 -15.58 2.77
C LEU A 169 -7.04 -16.70 1.83
N GLY A 170 -6.11 -16.40 0.91
CA GLY A 170 -5.50 -17.39 0.03
C GLY A 170 -4.83 -18.52 0.80
N ILE A 171 -4.06 -18.20 1.85
CA ILE A 171 -3.48 -19.21 2.76
C ILE A 171 -4.58 -20.03 3.43
N GLY A 172 -5.63 -19.40 3.96
CA GLY A 172 -6.73 -20.12 4.61
C GLY A 172 -7.43 -21.12 3.69
N VAL A 173 -7.71 -20.73 2.45
CA VAL A 173 -8.28 -21.62 1.43
C VAL A 173 -7.34 -22.79 1.12
N ASN A 174 -6.05 -22.51 1.03
CA ASN A 174 -5.03 -23.51 0.74
C ASN A 174 -4.89 -24.55 1.87
N LEU A 175 -4.86 -24.09 3.13
CA LEU A 175 -4.88 -24.95 4.31
C LEU A 175 -6.16 -25.79 4.42
N TYR A 176 -7.32 -25.20 4.11
CA TYR A 176 -8.58 -25.94 4.06
C TYR A 176 -8.53 -27.05 3.00
N ALA A 177 -8.00 -26.75 1.81
CA ALA A 177 -7.85 -27.74 0.74
C ALA A 177 -6.97 -28.92 1.18
N LEU A 178 -5.82 -28.64 1.82
CA LEU A 178 -4.94 -29.67 2.40
C LEU A 178 -5.69 -30.56 3.40
N ALA A 179 -6.39 -29.97 4.36
CA ALA A 179 -7.15 -30.70 5.38
C ALA A 179 -8.25 -31.60 4.77
N THR A 180 -8.91 -31.16 3.69
CA THR A 180 -9.90 -31.98 2.99
C THR A 180 -9.29 -33.07 2.12
N THR A 181 -8.07 -32.89 1.62
CA THR A 181 -7.40 -33.87 0.76
C THR A 181 -6.88 -35.06 1.58
N GLU A 182 -6.48 -34.85 2.84
CA GLU A 182 -6.12 -35.94 3.77
C GLU A 182 -7.31 -36.83 4.16
N LEU A 183 -8.54 -36.30 4.17
CA LEU A 183 -9.75 -37.07 4.51
C LEU A 183 -10.18 -38.05 3.42
N ASP A 184 -9.83 -37.79 2.15
CA ASP A 184 -10.18 -38.61 0.98
C ASP A 184 -9.06 -39.58 0.55
N ALA A 185 -7.92 -39.61 1.26
CA ALA A 185 -6.90 -40.60 1.00
C ALA A 185 -7.44 -42.00 1.38
N PRO A 186 -7.45 -43.00 0.47
CA PRO A 186 -7.83 -44.35 0.82
C PRO A 186 -6.93 -44.83 1.96
N GLN A 187 -7.50 -45.13 3.12
CA GLN A 187 -6.79 -45.95 4.10
C GLN A 187 -6.51 -47.28 3.43
N GLU A 188 -5.29 -47.46 2.92
CA GLU A 188 -4.82 -48.81 2.62
C GLU A 188 -4.99 -49.62 3.90
N PRO A 189 -5.70 -50.77 3.86
CA PRO A 189 -5.86 -51.58 5.05
C PRO A 189 -4.46 -51.92 5.58
N PRO A 190 -4.22 -51.82 6.89
CA PRO A 190 -2.92 -52.11 7.45
C PRO A 190 -2.47 -53.49 6.98
N ILE A 191 -1.24 -53.59 6.49
CA ILE A 191 -0.62 -54.79 5.90
C ILE A 191 -0.85 -56.05 6.76
N ILE A 192 -1.01 -55.88 8.07
CA ILE A 192 -1.33 -56.92 9.05
C ILE A 192 -2.65 -57.67 8.73
N LEU A 193 -3.67 -56.99 8.17
CA LEU A 193 -4.93 -57.63 7.76
C LEU A 193 -4.79 -58.45 6.47
N VAL A 194 -3.85 -58.09 5.59
CA VAL A 194 -3.60 -58.82 4.34
C VAL A 194 -2.85 -60.12 4.62
N GLU A 195 -1.86 -60.12 5.52
CA GLU A 195 -1.17 -61.35 5.93
C GLU A 195 -2.10 -62.33 6.67
N ALA A 196 -2.96 -61.83 7.57
CA ALA A 196 -3.91 -62.69 8.28
C ALA A 196 -4.93 -63.37 7.34
N ALA A 197 -5.35 -62.68 6.28
CA ALA A 197 -6.27 -63.22 5.28
C ALA A 197 -5.59 -64.24 4.33
N VAL A 198 -4.30 -64.08 4.06
CA VAL A 198 -3.50 -65.03 3.27
C VAL A 198 -3.22 -66.30 4.07
N ILE A 199 -2.89 -66.18 5.37
CA ILE A 199 -2.68 -67.33 6.25
C ILE A 199 -4.00 -68.10 6.48
N ALA A 200 -5.13 -67.41 6.62
CA ALA A 200 -6.44 -68.06 6.79
C ALA A 200 -6.98 -68.76 5.53
N ARG A 201 -6.44 -68.47 4.33
CA ARG A 201 -6.83 -69.11 3.06
C ARG A 201 -5.83 -70.14 2.54
N GLY A 202 -4.73 -70.37 3.26
CA GLY A 202 -3.62 -71.22 2.80
C GLY A 202 -2.91 -71.96 3.93
N GLY A 203 -3.67 -72.58 4.84
CA GLY A 203 -3.19 -73.56 5.83
C GLY A 203 -4.04 -74.82 5.79
#